data_AF-A0A8J2UHW8-F1
#
_entry.id   AF-A0A8J2UHW8-F1
#
_cell.length_a   1.000
_cell.length_b   1.000
_cell.length_c   1.000
_cell.angle_alpha   90.00
_cell.angle_beta   90.00
_cell.angle_gamma   90.00
#
_symmetry.space_group_name_H-M   'P 1'
#
loop_
_entity.id
_entity.type
_entity.pdbx_description
1 polymer ?
#
loop_
_entity_poly.entity_id
_entity_poly.type
_entity_poly.pdbx_seq_one_letter_code
_entity_poly.pdbx_strand_id
1 'polypeptide(L)'
;MNSRLKDKRGHSLRLNEDDLMEMDGRIRELFDREKPYLQHRYMLAHLSEDTGISQHRLSAFINRRYSMHFNDLINMYRIYYCIDQFGKKEWMIKTLSALAGESGFSNRNTFSSAFKKFTGMNPSKYFANYYKS
;
A
#
# COMPACT_ATOMS: atom_id res chain seq x y z
N MET A 1 0.02 -14.38 23.49
CA MET A 1 1.40 -14.72 23.10
C MET A 1 2.02 -13.50 22.42
N ASN A 2 2.85 -12.72 23.12
CA ASN A 2 3.57 -11.59 22.53
C ASN A 2 4.98 -12.02 22.17
N SER A 3 5.24 -12.28 20.88
CA SER A 3 6.61 -12.49 20.38
C SER A 3 7.33 -11.14 20.37
N ARG A 4 8.15 -10.89 21.39
CA ARG A 4 9.09 -9.76 21.38
C ARG A 4 10.25 -10.10 20.45
N LEU A 5 10.22 -9.57 19.23
CA LEU A 5 11.41 -9.52 18.38
C LEU A 5 12.30 -8.35 18.88
N LYS A 6 13.55 -8.66 19.22
CA LYS A 6 14.57 -7.69 19.69
C LYS A 6 15.50 -7.34 18.53
N ASP A 7 15.92 -6.08 18.44
CA ASP A 7 17.00 -5.70 17.53
C ASP A 7 18.39 -6.03 18.13
N LYS A 8 19.44 -5.89 17.30
CA LYS A 8 20.84 -6.19 17.65
C LYS A 8 21.44 -5.25 18.72
N ARG A 9 20.73 -4.21 19.17
CA ARG A 9 21.18 -3.23 20.18
C ARG A 9 20.40 -3.32 21.49
N GLY A 10 19.48 -4.28 21.63
CA GLY A 10 18.77 -4.53 22.88
C GLY A 10 17.72 -3.48 23.25
N HIS A 11 17.43 -2.50 22.37
CA HIS A 11 16.34 -1.56 22.61
C HIS A 11 15.01 -2.21 22.25
N SER A 12 14.12 -2.28 23.23
CA SER A 12 12.71 -2.56 23.01
C SER A 12 12.16 -1.47 22.08
N LEU A 13 11.69 -1.81 20.87
CA LEU A 13 10.92 -0.88 20.04
C LEU A 13 9.58 -0.61 20.70
N ARG A 14 9.57 0.36 21.59
CA ARG A 14 8.35 1.02 22.01
C ARG A 14 8.14 2.18 21.07
N LEU A 15 7.28 1.97 20.07
CA LEU A 15 6.58 3.07 19.43
C LEU A 15 5.49 3.50 20.40
N ASN A 16 5.51 4.74 20.89
CA ASN A 16 4.37 5.30 21.63
C ASN A 16 3.33 5.85 20.63
N GLU A 17 2.23 6.42 21.12
CA GLU A 17 1.21 6.96 20.21
C GLU A 17 1.72 8.17 19.41
N ASP A 18 2.60 9.00 19.98
CA ASP A 18 3.21 10.15 19.29
C ASP A 18 4.09 9.70 18.11
N ASP A 19 4.93 8.67 18.32
CA ASP A 19 5.72 8.03 17.26
C ASP A 19 4.81 7.52 16.15
N LEU A 20 3.69 6.88 16.49
CA LEU A 20 2.75 6.35 15.50
C LEU A 20 2.10 7.49 14.71
N MET A 21 1.70 8.58 15.37
CA MET A 21 1.11 9.75 14.70
C MET A 21 2.11 10.45 13.77
N GLU A 22 3.35 10.67 14.23
CA GLU A 22 4.40 11.30 13.43
C GLU A 22 4.71 10.45 12.19
N MET A 23 4.92 9.15 12.38
CA MET A 23 5.20 8.22 11.28
C MET A 23 4.03 8.13 10.29
N ASP A 24 2.79 8.11 10.77
CA ASP A 24 1.60 8.09 9.92
C ASP A 24 1.50 9.36 9.08
N GLY A 25 1.74 10.53 9.68
CA GLY A 25 1.76 11.81 8.99
C GLY A 25 2.80 11.86 7.88
N ARG A 26 4.05 11.48 8.18
CA ARG A 26 5.15 11.47 7.19
C ARG A 26 4.88 10.52 6.03
N ILE A 27 4.39 9.30 6.32
CA ILE A 27 4.10 8.31 5.26
C ILE A 27 2.92 8.75 4.41
N ARG A 28 1.85 9.30 5.01
CA ARG A 28 0.70 9.82 4.27
C ARG A 28 1.09 10.97 3.37
N GLU A 29 1.87 11.94 3.87
CA GLU A 29 2.32 13.06 3.05
C GLU A 29 3.13 12.57 1.83
N LEU A 30 4.08 11.66 2.04
CA LEU A 30 4.87 11.07 0.96
C LEU A 30 3.97 10.37 -0.06
N PHE A 31 3.00 9.57 0.40
CA PHE A 31 2.12 8.82 -0.48
C PHE A 31 1.15 9.70 -1.24
N ASP A 32 0.62 10.76 -0.62
CA ASP A 32 -0.30 11.68 -1.27
C ASP A 32 0.41 12.55 -2.32
N ARG A 33 1.60 13.07 -1.99
CA ARG A 33 2.36 13.99 -2.85
C ARG A 33 3.11 13.27 -3.97
N GLU A 34 3.91 12.26 -3.62
CA GLU A 34 4.88 11.65 -4.53
C GLU A 34 4.39 10.31 -5.10
N LYS A 35 3.47 9.64 -4.41
CA LYS A 35 2.90 8.34 -4.81
C LYS A 35 3.96 7.29 -5.18
N PRO A 36 5.04 7.12 -4.38
CA PRO A 36 6.13 6.21 -4.74
C PRO A 36 5.67 4.75 -4.77
N TYR A 37 4.54 4.42 -4.13
CA TYR A 37 3.89 3.12 -4.23
C TYR A 37 3.52 2.73 -5.68
N LEU A 38 3.39 3.67 -6.62
CA LEU A 38 3.15 3.38 -8.04
C LEU A 38 4.40 2.87 -8.77
N GLN A 39 5.59 3.08 -8.20
CA GLN A 39 6.83 2.59 -8.78
C GLN A 39 6.89 1.07 -8.75
N HIS A 40 7.40 0.49 -9.84
CA HIS A 40 7.65 -0.93 -9.92
C HIS A 40 8.72 -1.31 -8.89
N ARG A 41 8.50 -2.42 -8.18
CA ARG A 41 9.43 -2.93 -7.15
C ARG A 41 9.71 -1.92 -6.02
N TYR A 42 8.75 -1.08 -5.64
CA TYR A 42 8.85 -0.28 -4.42
C TYR A 42 8.91 -1.20 -3.18
N MET A 43 9.99 -1.10 -2.40
CA MET A 43 10.32 -1.97 -1.27
C MET A 43 10.39 -1.19 0.04
N LEU A 44 10.35 -1.90 1.17
CA LEU A 44 10.47 -1.28 2.50
C LEU A 44 11.78 -0.48 2.66
N ALA A 45 12.84 -0.89 1.96
CA ALA A 45 14.10 -0.16 1.89
C ALA A 45 13.94 1.24 1.28
N HIS A 46 13.18 1.36 0.19
CA HIS A 46 12.91 2.66 -0.44
C HIS A 46 12.08 3.55 0.48
N LEU A 47 11.05 3.00 1.13
CA LEU A 47 10.29 3.78 2.13
C LEU A 47 11.18 4.25 3.29
N SER A 48 12.19 3.45 3.67
CA SER A 48 13.17 3.83 4.68
C SER A 48 14.06 4.98 4.23
N GLU A 49 14.47 4.98 2.97
CA GLU A 49 15.25 6.05 2.35
C GLU A 49 14.40 7.33 2.22
N ASP A 50 13.19 7.23 1.68
CA ASP A 50 12.27 8.37 1.44
C ASP A 50 11.84 9.06 2.73
N THR A 51 11.63 8.30 3.80
CA THR A 51 11.15 8.85 5.09
C THR A 51 12.27 9.11 6.10
N GLY A 52 13.48 8.60 5.87
CA GLY A 52 14.57 8.56 6.85
C GLY A 52 14.29 7.69 8.09
N ILE A 53 13.20 6.91 8.10
CA ILE A 53 12.84 6.03 9.21
C ILE A 53 13.39 4.63 8.93
N SER A 54 14.00 3.98 9.93
CA SER A 54 14.56 2.64 9.72
C SER A 54 13.50 1.62 9.30
N GLN A 55 13.86 0.69 8.41
CA GLN A 55 12.99 -0.42 7.98
C GLN A 55 12.37 -1.19 9.16
N HIS A 56 13.11 -1.33 10.27
CA HIS A 56 12.63 -2.00 11.46
C HIS A 56 11.50 -1.25 12.15
N ARG A 57 11.66 0.08 12.33
CA ARG A 57 10.59 0.94 12.85
C ARG A 57 9.38 0.97 11.92
N LEU A 58 9.61 1.08 10.61
CA LEU A 58 8.54 1.04 9.61
C LEU A 58 7.75 -0.26 9.67
N SER A 59 8.42 -1.42 9.71
CA SER A 59 7.75 -2.71 9.83
C SER A 59 6.89 -2.80 11.10
N ALA A 60 7.44 -2.38 12.25
CA ALA A 60 6.73 -2.36 13.52
C ALA A 60 5.52 -1.40 13.49
N PHE A 61 5.68 -0.22 12.90
CA PHE A 61 4.62 0.76 12.71
C PHE A 61 3.49 0.21 11.84
N ILE A 62 3.82 -0.34 10.66
CA ILE A 62 2.81 -0.85 9.72
C ILE A 62 2.01 -1.97 10.38
N ASN A 63 2.69 -2.90 11.06
CA ASN A 63 2.01 -3.97 11.76
C ASN A 63 1.11 -3.44 12.89
N ARG A 64 1.58 -2.49 13.70
CA ARG A 64 0.80 -1.96 14.83
C ARG A 64 -0.36 -1.07 14.40
N ARG A 65 -0.15 -0.19 13.42
CA ARG A 65 -1.14 0.81 12.98
C ARG A 65 -2.19 0.23 12.04
N TYR A 66 -1.77 -0.68 11.17
CA TYR A 66 -2.58 -1.19 10.07
C TYR A 66 -2.86 -2.70 10.16
N SER A 67 -2.25 -3.42 11.10
CA SER A 67 -2.40 -4.88 11.25
C SER A 67 -2.07 -5.64 9.96
N MET A 68 -1.08 -5.15 9.19
CA MET A 68 -0.68 -5.74 7.91
C MET A 68 0.83 -5.68 7.69
N HIS A 69 1.32 -6.32 6.64
CA HIS A 69 2.72 -6.22 6.22
C HIS A 69 2.90 -5.09 5.19
N PHE A 70 4.16 -4.68 4.96
CA PHE A 70 4.48 -3.62 3.99
C PHE A 70 3.87 -3.86 2.60
N ASN A 71 3.98 -5.09 2.07
CA ASN A 71 3.43 -5.41 0.75
C ASN A 71 1.91 -5.22 0.69
N ASP A 72 1.21 -5.49 1.80
CA ASP A 72 -0.24 -5.26 1.88
C ASP A 72 -0.55 -3.77 1.87
N LEU A 73 0.22 -2.97 2.61
CA LEU A 73 0.06 -1.51 2.62
C LEU A 73 0.23 -0.94 1.21
N ILE A 74 1.32 -1.30 0.51
CA ILE A 74 1.56 -0.85 -0.86
C ILE A 74 0.42 -1.28 -1.78
N ASN A 75 0.02 -2.55 -1.71
CA ASN A 75 -1.06 -3.05 -2.55
C ASN A 75 -2.40 -2.35 -2.25
N MET A 76 -2.70 -2.02 -1.00
CA MET A 76 -3.90 -1.26 -0.63
C MET A 76 -3.91 0.11 -1.33
N TYR A 77 -2.83 0.88 -1.22
CA TYR A 77 -2.72 2.19 -1.89
C TYR A 77 -2.82 2.07 -3.41
N ARG A 78 -2.20 1.05 -4.00
CA ARG A 78 -2.32 0.79 -5.45
C ARG A 78 -3.74 0.46 -5.88
N ILE A 79 -4.48 -0.34 -5.10
CA ILE A 79 -5.89 -0.66 -5.40
C ILE A 79 -6.77 0.59 -5.29
N TYR A 80 -6.57 1.41 -4.26
CA TYR A 80 -7.33 2.66 -4.12
C TYR A 80 -7.02 3.66 -5.23
N TYR A 81 -5.75 3.78 -5.63
CA TYR A 81 -5.39 4.55 -6.81
C TYR A 81 -6.06 3.99 -8.06
N CYS A 82 -6.02 2.68 -8.29
CA CYS A 82 -6.70 2.03 -9.41
C CYS A 82 -8.19 2.39 -9.45
N ILE A 83 -8.89 2.31 -8.31
CA ILE A 83 -10.32 2.64 -8.24
C ILE A 83 -10.60 4.13 -8.48
N ASP A 84 -9.80 5.03 -7.88
CA ASP A 84 -9.92 6.49 -8.08
C ASP A 84 -9.79 6.86 -9.56
N GLN A 85 -8.78 6.27 -10.20
CA GLN A 85 -8.55 6.47 -11.61
C GLN A 85 -9.77 5.93 -12.40
N PHE A 86 -10.36 4.76 -12.04
CA PHE A 86 -11.57 4.23 -12.70
C PHE A 86 -12.73 5.20 -12.77
N GLY A 87 -12.90 6.04 -11.75
CA GLY A 87 -13.94 7.06 -11.74
C GLY A 87 -13.78 8.18 -12.77
N LYS A 88 -12.64 8.27 -13.48
CA LYS A 88 -12.31 9.39 -14.40
C LYS A 88 -12.68 9.03 -15.84
N LYS A 89 -13.21 10.02 -16.59
CA LYS A 89 -13.74 9.85 -17.96
C LYS A 89 -12.79 9.18 -18.96
N GLU A 90 -11.48 9.28 -18.74
CA GLU A 90 -10.43 8.69 -19.56
C GLU A 90 -10.35 7.14 -19.48
N TRP A 91 -11.06 6.53 -18.52
CA TRP A 91 -10.99 5.09 -18.28
C TRP A 91 -11.73 4.22 -19.27
N MET A 92 -12.73 4.75 -19.99
CA MET A 92 -13.50 3.97 -20.98
C MET A 92 -12.62 3.41 -22.11
N ILE A 93 -11.39 3.90 -22.26
CA ILE A 93 -10.46 3.53 -23.33
C ILE A 93 -9.36 2.57 -22.84
N LYS A 94 -9.21 2.36 -21.52
CA LYS A 94 -8.10 1.58 -20.95
C LYS A 94 -8.54 0.17 -20.54
N THR A 95 -7.72 -0.83 -20.87
CA THR A 95 -7.94 -2.20 -20.41
C THR A 95 -7.59 -2.34 -18.93
N LEU A 96 -8.25 -3.25 -18.22
CA LEU A 96 -7.94 -3.56 -16.81
C LEU A 96 -6.44 -3.88 -16.60
N SER A 97 -5.78 -4.48 -17.59
CA SER A 97 -4.35 -4.76 -17.53
C SER A 97 -3.48 -3.50 -17.59
N ALA A 98 -3.84 -2.53 -18.44
CA ALA A 98 -3.13 -1.25 -18.51
C ALA A 98 -3.24 -0.52 -17.16
N LEU A 99 -4.43 -0.55 -16.55
CA LEU A 99 -4.75 0.11 -15.30
C LEU A 99 -4.03 -0.51 -14.11
N ALA A 100 -3.95 -1.84 -14.08
CA ALA A 100 -3.12 -2.54 -13.11
C ALA A 100 -1.63 -2.15 -13.25
N GLY A 101 -1.13 -2.05 -14.48
CA GLY A 101 0.26 -1.63 -14.76
C GLY A 101 0.55 -0.20 -14.32
N GLU A 102 -0.33 0.75 -14.66
CA GLU A 102 -0.25 2.15 -14.21
C GLU A 102 -0.36 2.29 -12.69
N SER A 103 -1.06 1.36 -12.03
CA SER A 103 -1.16 1.27 -10.58
C SER A 103 0.07 0.59 -9.95
N GLY A 104 1.12 0.28 -10.70
CA GLY A 104 2.38 -0.28 -10.19
C GLY A 104 2.38 -1.81 -10.00
N PHE A 105 1.36 -2.54 -10.48
CA PHE A 105 1.36 -4.00 -10.42
C PHE A 105 2.16 -4.61 -11.56
N SER A 106 3.13 -5.46 -11.19
CA SER A 106 3.97 -6.16 -12.16
C SER A 106 3.33 -7.43 -12.73
N ASN A 107 2.24 -7.94 -12.14
CA ASN A 107 1.52 -9.11 -12.65
C ASN A 107 0.04 -9.14 -12.23
N ARG A 108 -0.77 -9.84 -13.05
CA ARG A 108 -2.23 -9.96 -12.89
C ARG A 108 -2.66 -10.74 -11.66
N ASN A 109 -1.89 -11.71 -11.21
CA ASN A 109 -2.24 -12.55 -10.06
C ASN A 109 -2.16 -11.74 -8.75
N THR A 110 -1.06 -11.00 -8.56
CA THR A 110 -0.89 -10.09 -7.42
C THR A 110 -1.98 -9.02 -7.42
N PHE A 111 -2.26 -8.41 -8.59
CA PHE A 111 -3.35 -7.45 -8.72
C PHE A 111 -4.70 -8.05 -8.31
N SER A 112 -5.09 -9.20 -8.88
CA SER A 112 -6.41 -9.80 -8.64
C SER A 112 -6.59 -10.20 -7.17
N SER A 113 -5.56 -10.78 -6.55
CA SER A 113 -5.58 -11.17 -5.14
C SER A 113 -5.65 -9.95 -4.21
N ALA A 114 -4.87 -8.89 -4.48
CA ALA A 114 -4.92 -7.65 -3.73
C ALA A 114 -6.29 -6.96 -3.87
N PHE A 115 -6.80 -6.86 -5.11
CA PHE A 115 -8.09 -6.25 -5.38
C PHE A 115 -9.21 -6.94 -4.59
N LYS A 116 -9.27 -8.28 -4.65
CA LYS A 116 -10.24 -9.05 -3.87
C LYS A 116 -10.05 -8.87 -2.36
N LYS A 117 -8.81 -8.83 -1.88
CA LYS A 117 -8.50 -8.62 -0.44
C LYS A 117 -9.03 -7.28 0.06
N PHE A 118 -8.83 -6.19 -0.68
CA PHE A 118 -9.16 -4.83 -0.22
C PHE A 118 -10.54 -4.33 -0.63
N THR A 119 -11.18 -4.94 -1.62
CA THR A 119 -12.54 -4.56 -2.07
C THR A 119 -13.60 -5.61 -1.76
N GLY A 120 -13.20 -6.84 -1.41
CA GLY A 120 -14.10 -7.98 -1.27
C GLY A 120 -14.58 -8.60 -2.59
N MET A 121 -14.25 -7.99 -3.75
CA MET A 121 -14.76 -8.40 -5.05
C MET A 121 -13.64 -8.65 -6.06
N ASN A 122 -13.87 -9.52 -7.05
CA ASN A 122 -12.94 -9.68 -8.16
C ASN A 122 -12.97 -8.43 -9.06
N PRO A 123 -11.83 -8.00 -9.64
CA PRO A 123 -11.76 -6.83 -10.51
C PRO A 123 -12.82 -6.83 -11.63
N SER A 124 -12.96 -7.95 -12.34
CA SER A 124 -13.91 -8.06 -13.47
C SER A 124 -15.36 -7.82 -13.04
N LYS A 125 -15.76 -8.32 -11.87
CA LYS A 125 -17.11 -8.11 -11.33
C LYS A 125 -17.30 -6.67 -10.87
N TYR A 126 -16.30 -6.13 -10.17
CA TYR A 126 -16.33 -4.77 -9.67
C TYR A 126 -16.54 -3.78 -10.81
N PHE A 127 -15.71 -3.86 -11.85
CA PHE A 127 -15.78 -2.94 -12.98
C PHE A 127 -16.97 -3.20 -13.91
N ALA A 128 -17.42 -4.46 -14.08
CA ALA A 128 -18.63 -4.73 -14.86
C ALA A 128 -19.89 -4.05 -14.30
N ASN A 129 -20.00 -3.94 -12.97
CA ASN A 129 -21.13 -3.26 -12.33
C ASN A 129 -21.08 -1.74 -12.54
N TYR A 130 -19.88 -1.15 -12.61
CA TYR A 130 -19.73 0.26 -12.94
C TYR A 130 -20.17 0.62 -14.36
N TYR A 131 -20.07 -0.29 -15.33
CA TYR A 131 -20.59 -0.05 -16.69
C TYR A 131 -22.12 -0.12 -16.80
N LYS A 132 -22.80 -0.65 -15.77
CA LYS A 132 -24.27 -0.85 -15.75
C LYS A 132 -25.02 0.20 -14.91
N SER A 133 -24.29 1.11 -14.28
CA SER A 133 -24.82 2.18 -13.42
C SER A 133 -24.66 3.52 -14.12
#